data_AF-A0A5G2R9I3-F1
#
_entry.id   AF-A0A5G2R9I3-F1
#
_cell.length_a   1.000
_cell.length_b   1.000
_cell.length_c   1.000
_cell.angle_alpha   90.00
_cell.angle_beta   90.00
_cell.angle_gamma   90.00
#
_symmetry.space_group_name_H-M   'P 1'
#
loop_
_entity.id
_entity.type
_entity.pdbx_description
1 polymer ?
#
loop_
_entity_poly.entity_id
_entity_poly.type
_entity_poly.pdbx_seq_one_letter_code
_entity_poly.pdbx_strand_id
1 'polypeptide(L)'
;MAKVKDKERILKAAREKQSVNYKGTPIRLSADFSTETLQARREWQDIFKGLKGKNSQPRMLYTARISFKIEGEIKNFSNKQKLKEYSNTKPILKEILKGLL
;
A
#
# COMPACT_ATOMS: atom_id res chain seq x y z
N MET A 1 17.73 14.46 -14.77
CA MET A 1 16.99 14.13 -13.53
C MET A 1 16.45 12.71 -13.65
N ALA A 2 16.89 11.78 -12.80
CA ALA A 2 16.29 10.45 -12.73
C ALA A 2 14.79 10.62 -12.44
N LYS A 3 13.92 10.12 -13.32
CA LYS A 3 12.49 10.40 -13.22
C LYS A 3 11.95 9.57 -12.06
N VAL A 4 11.25 10.20 -11.10
CA VAL A 4 10.55 9.51 -10.00
C VAL A 4 9.72 8.32 -10.51
N LYS A 5 9.16 8.45 -11.71
CA LYS A 5 8.45 7.39 -12.45
C LYS A 5 9.28 6.12 -12.65
N ASP A 6 10.58 6.22 -12.88
CA ASP A 6 11.44 5.04 -13.10
C ASP A 6 11.67 4.29 -11.78
N LYS A 7 11.85 5.00 -10.66
CA LYS A 7 11.92 4.40 -9.31
C LYS A 7 10.64 3.62 -9.00
N GLU A 8 9.48 4.18 -9.28
CA GLU A 8 8.19 3.50 -9.08
C GLU A 8 8.04 2.26 -9.96
N ARG A 9 8.46 2.33 -11.22
CA ARG A 9 8.43 1.18 -12.15
C ARG A 9 9.34 0.05 -11.71
N ILE A 10 10.58 0.34 -11.31
CA ILE A 10 11.54 -0.67 -10.83
C ILE A 10 11.02 -1.37 -9.57
N LEU A 11 10.53 -0.60 -8.59
CA LEU A 11 9.98 -1.15 -7.35
C LEU A 11 8.71 -1.98 -7.60
N LYS A 12 7.89 -1.59 -8.58
CA LYS A 12 6.73 -2.38 -9.01
C LYS A 12 7.17 -3.72 -9.63
N ALA A 13 8.09 -3.68 -10.59
CA ALA A 13 8.60 -4.89 -11.25
C ALA A 13 9.27 -5.85 -10.25
N ALA A 14 10.02 -5.33 -9.29
CA ALA A 14 10.64 -6.14 -8.23
C ALA A 14 9.60 -6.87 -7.37
N ARG A 15 8.47 -6.22 -7.03
CA ARG A 15 7.39 -6.83 -6.25
C ARG A 15 6.62 -7.88 -7.04
N GLU A 16 6.35 -7.61 -8.32
CA GLU A 16 5.67 -8.55 -9.22
C GLU A 16 6.50 -9.81 -9.44
N LYS A 17 7.82 -9.65 -9.59
CA LYS A 17 8.74 -10.78 -9.75
C LYS A 17 8.93 -11.60 -8.46
N GLN A 18 8.63 -11.03 -7.29
CA GLN A 18 8.80 -11.59 -5.93
C GLN A 18 10.25 -11.94 -5.53
N SER A 19 11.11 -12.28 -6.48
CA SER A 19 12.52 -12.60 -6.30
C SER A 19 13.39 -11.79 -7.26
N VAL A 20 14.39 -11.11 -6.72
CA VAL A 20 15.40 -10.36 -7.49
C VAL A 20 16.76 -10.89 -7.07
N ASN A 21 17.55 -11.38 -8.04
CA ASN A 21 18.88 -11.93 -7.78
C ASN A 21 19.95 -11.05 -8.43
N TYR A 22 21.05 -10.83 -7.71
CA TYR A 22 22.26 -10.21 -8.24
C TYR A 22 23.41 -11.19 -8.11
N LYS A 23 23.99 -11.61 -9.24
CA LYS A 23 25.08 -12.60 -9.29
C LYS A 23 24.77 -13.89 -8.51
N GLY A 24 23.55 -14.38 -8.60
CA GLY A 24 23.09 -15.58 -7.88
C GLY A 24 22.62 -15.34 -6.44
N THR A 25 22.87 -14.17 -5.86
CA THR A 25 22.43 -13.84 -4.50
C THR A 25 21.07 -13.13 -4.50
N PRO A 26 20.08 -13.59 -3.71
CA PRO A 26 18.80 -12.90 -3.59
C PRO A 26 18.99 -11.55 -2.89
N ILE A 27 18.42 -10.51 -3.46
CA ILE A 27 18.45 -9.13 -2.95
C ILE A 27 17.04 -8.57 -2.81
N ARG A 28 16.87 -7.62 -1.88
CA ARG A 28 15.59 -6.93 -1.66
C ARG A 28 15.70 -5.49 -2.12
N LEU A 29 14.82 -5.09 -3.04
CA LEU A 29 14.67 -3.70 -3.45
C LEU A 29 13.55 -3.04 -2.64
N SER A 30 13.89 -1.99 -1.90
CA SER A 30 12.96 -1.14 -1.16
C SER A 30 13.17 0.33 -1.50
N ALA A 31 12.13 1.14 -1.34
CA ALA A 31 12.28 2.59 -1.42
C ALA A 31 12.97 3.11 -0.16
N ASP A 32 13.91 4.02 -0.36
CA ASP A 32 14.45 4.86 0.71
C ASP A 32 13.42 5.92 1.11
N PHE A 33 13.12 6.00 2.41
CA PHE A 33 12.09 6.83 3.03
C PHE A 33 12.63 7.47 4.30
N SER A 34 12.18 8.69 4.62
CA SER A 34 12.44 9.28 5.93
C SER A 34 11.83 8.45 7.06
N THR A 35 12.35 8.60 8.27
CA THR A 35 11.82 7.98 9.50
C THR A 35 10.34 8.29 9.70
N GLU A 36 9.94 9.54 9.49
CA GLU A 36 8.54 9.98 9.53
C GLU A 36 7.66 9.23 8.51
N THR A 37 8.13 9.10 7.28
CA THR A 37 7.39 8.38 6.22
C THR A 37 7.28 6.89 6.53
N LEU A 38 8.33 6.29 7.10
CA LEU A 38 8.31 4.90 7.54
C LEU A 38 7.29 4.68 8.67
N GLN A 39 7.21 5.61 9.62
CA GLN A 39 6.24 5.53 10.71
C GLN A 39 4.80 5.61 10.20
N ALA A 40 4.49 6.58 9.32
CA ALA A 40 3.18 6.70 8.70
C ALA A 40 2.81 5.44 7.88
N ARG A 41 3.78 4.77 7.24
CA ARG A 41 3.53 3.49 6.56
C ARG A 41 3.18 2.34 7.51
N ARG A 42 3.72 2.33 8.72
CA ARG A 42 3.40 1.31 9.74
C ARG A 42 1.95 1.42 10.18
N GLU A 43 1.41 2.64 10.30
CA GLU A 43 0.00 2.86 10.62
C GLU A 43 -0.95 2.24 9.58
N TRP A 44 -0.53 2.19 8.31
CA TRP A 44 -1.29 1.52 7.25
C TRP A 44 -1.15 0.00 7.25
N GLN A 45 -0.24 -0.58 8.03
CA GLN A 45 0.16 -1.98 7.89
C GLN A 45 -0.94 -2.95 8.30
N ASP A 46 -1.66 -2.68 9.38
CA ASP A 46 -2.75 -3.54 9.83
C ASP A 46 -3.99 -3.41 8.93
N ILE A 47 -4.28 -2.19 8.46
CA ILE A 47 -5.29 -1.92 7.43
C ILE A 47 -4.97 -2.67 6.14
N PHE A 48 -3.71 -2.63 5.70
CA PHE A 48 -3.25 -3.32 4.49
C PHE A 48 -3.43 -4.84 4.61
N LYS A 49 -3.13 -5.44 5.77
CA LYS A 49 -3.37 -6.86 6.03
C LYS A 49 -4.86 -7.20 5.97
N GLY A 50 -5.72 -6.40 6.60
CA GLY A 50 -7.18 -6.57 6.56
C GLY A 50 -7.72 -6.56 5.13
N LEU A 51 -7.29 -5.59 4.32
CA LEU A 51 -7.68 -5.48 2.91
C LEU A 51 -7.13 -6.62 2.04
N LYS A 52 -5.96 -7.17 2.37
CA LYS A 52 -5.36 -8.30 1.63
C LYS A 52 -6.20 -9.57 1.77
N GLY A 53 -6.82 -9.79 2.94
CA GLY A 53 -7.67 -10.95 3.20
C GLY A 53 -9.00 -10.98 2.42
N LYS A 54 -9.37 -9.89 1.75
CA LYS A 54 -10.69 -9.71 1.10
C LYS A 54 -10.59 -9.45 -0.41
N ASN A 55 -9.49 -9.84 -1.05
CA ASN A 55 -9.24 -9.69 -2.49
C ASN A 55 -9.30 -8.23 -3.01
N SER A 56 -9.16 -7.23 -2.14
CA SER A 56 -9.19 -5.80 -2.52
C SER A 56 -7.92 -5.31 -3.21
N GLN A 57 -6.95 -6.19 -3.48
CA GLN A 57 -5.68 -5.89 -4.15
C GLN A 57 -4.99 -4.61 -3.61
N PRO A 58 -4.78 -4.50 -2.28
CA PRO A 58 -4.23 -3.28 -1.71
C PRO A 58 -2.80 -3.02 -2.20
N ARG A 59 -2.48 -1.74 -2.42
CA ARG A 59 -1.18 -1.23 -2.86
C ARG A 59 -0.76 -0.08 -1.96
N MET A 60 0.47 -0.13 -1.47
CA MET A 60 1.10 1.02 -0.83
C MET A 60 1.81 1.88 -1.89
N LEU A 61 1.31 3.09 -2.09
CA LEU A 61 1.89 4.08 -2.98
C LEU A 61 2.91 4.94 -2.22
N TYR A 62 3.79 5.62 -2.96
CA TYR A 62 4.71 6.62 -2.41
C TYR A 62 3.92 7.86 -1.94
N THR A 63 4.21 8.53 -0.81
CA THR A 63 5.14 8.25 0.30
C THR A 63 4.53 7.40 1.41
N ALA A 64 3.24 7.58 1.75
CA ALA A 64 2.51 6.76 2.73
C ALA A 64 1.00 6.78 2.42
N ARG A 65 0.64 6.39 1.19
CA ARG A 65 -0.77 6.33 0.75
C ARG A 65 -1.18 4.89 0.51
N ILE A 66 -2.40 4.55 0.89
CA ILE A 66 -2.99 3.24 0.59
C ILE A 66 -3.96 3.36 -0.59
N SER A 67 -3.89 2.38 -1.48
CA SER A 67 -4.78 2.24 -2.63
C SER A 67 -5.37 0.84 -2.59
N PHE A 68 -6.66 0.69 -2.89
CA PHE A 68 -7.28 -0.62 -2.99
C PHE A 68 -8.51 -0.56 -3.91
N LYS A 69 -8.86 -1.72 -4.45
CA LYS A 69 -10.06 -1.91 -5.26
C LYS A 69 -11.23 -2.28 -4.37
N ILE A 70 -12.33 -1.55 -4.48
CA ILE A 70 -13.61 -1.83 -3.83
C ILE A 70 -14.74 -1.57 -4.82
N GLU A 71 -15.68 -2.52 -4.95
CA GLU A 71 -16.84 -2.39 -5.86
C GLU A 71 -16.47 -2.04 -7.32
N GLY A 72 -15.33 -2.53 -7.81
CA GLY A 72 -14.87 -2.23 -9.17
C GLY A 72 -14.00 -0.97 -9.30
N GLU A 73 -14.06 -0.04 -8.34
CA GLU A 73 -13.32 1.20 -8.35
C GLU A 73 -12.01 1.13 -7.55
N ILE A 74 -10.97 1.81 -8.01
CA ILE A 74 -9.72 1.99 -7.26
C ILE A 74 -9.82 3.29 -6.46
N LYS A 75 -9.75 3.18 -5.13
CA LYS A 75 -9.71 4.34 -4.23
C LYS A 75 -8.32 4.52 -3.64
N ASN A 76 -7.95 5.77 -3.37
CA ASN A 76 -6.65 6.14 -2.83
C ASN A 76 -6.85 7.04 -1.61
N PHE A 77 -6.15 6.73 -0.51
CA PHE A 77 -6.23 7.49 0.73
C PHE A 77 -4.84 7.84 1.22
N SER A 78 -4.65 9.11 1.59
CA SER A 78 -3.44 9.61 2.26
C SER A 78 -3.62 9.82 3.76
N ASN A 79 -4.88 9.88 4.24
CA ASN A 79 -5.21 10.14 5.63
C ASN A 79 -6.21 9.07 6.14
N LYS A 80 -5.93 8.51 7.32
CA LYS A 80 -6.77 7.52 8.01
C LYS A 80 -8.18 8.04 8.29
N GLN A 81 -8.34 9.32 8.60
CA GLN A 81 -9.65 9.95 8.85
C GLN A 81 -10.54 9.95 7.62
N LYS A 82 -9.99 10.29 6.44
CA LYS A 82 -10.74 10.21 5.16
C LYS A 82 -11.14 8.77 4.83
N LEU A 83 -10.29 7.80 5.16
CA LEU A 83 -10.65 6.38 5.03
C LEU A 83 -11.78 6.00 6.00
N LYS A 84 -11.78 6.52 7.23
CA LYS A 84 -12.85 6.31 8.22
C LYS A 84 -14.18 6.87 7.74
N GLU A 85 -14.20 8.11 7.26
CA GLU A 85 -15.39 8.74 6.67
C GLU A 85 -15.93 7.91 5.48
N TYR A 86 -15.05 7.48 4.58
CA TYR A 86 -15.43 6.62 3.46
C TYR A 86 -15.92 5.23 3.89
N SER A 87 -15.32 4.65 4.93
CA SER A 87 -15.76 3.35 5.47
C SER A 87 -17.19 3.42 6.02
N ASN A 88 -17.61 4.57 6.56
CA ASN A 88 -18.96 4.74 7.08
C ASN A 88 -20.04 4.70 5.97
N THR A 89 -19.70 5.04 4.73
CA THR A 89 -20.64 5.00 3.60
C THR A 89 -20.69 3.62 2.93
N LYS A 90 -19.77 2.70 3.28
CA LYS A 90 -19.62 1.38 2.67
C LYS A 90 -19.64 0.28 3.74
N PRO A 91 -20.78 -0.42 3.95
CA PRO A 91 -20.92 -1.45 5.00
C PRO A 91 -19.83 -2.53 4.95
N ILE A 92 -19.51 -3.03 3.75
CA ILE A 92 -18.47 -4.04 3.55
C ILE A 92 -17.11 -3.52 4.03
N LEU A 93 -16.76 -2.28 3.69
CA LEU A 93 -15.49 -1.69 4.12
C LEU A 93 -15.45 -1.44 5.62
N LYS A 94 -16.58 -1.01 6.21
CA LYS A 94 -16.72 -0.82 7.65
C LYS A 94 -16.46 -2.10 8.43
N GLU A 95 -16.96 -3.23 7.94
CA GLU A 95 -16.76 -4.54 8.56
C GLU A 95 -15.29 -4.98 8.47
N ILE A 96 -14.67 -4.84 7.29
CA ILE A 96 -13.27 -5.21 7.06
C ILE A 96 -12.31 -4.40 7.96
N LEU A 97 -12.63 -3.13 8.18
CA LEU A 97 -11.80 -2.21 8.96
C LEU A 97 -12.22 -2.10 10.43
N LYS A 98 -13.17 -2.93 10.89
CA LYS A 98 -13.64 -2.93 12.28
C LYS A 98 -12.49 -3.26 13.22
N GLY A 99 -12.20 -2.36 14.16
CA GLY A 99 -11.09 -2.51 15.11
C GLY A 99 -9.70 -2.14 14.55
N LEU A 100 -9.59 -1.78 13.27
CA LEU A 100 -8.34 -1.30 12.65
C LEU A 100 -8.31 0.23 12.49
N LEU A 101 -9.49 0.85 12.42
CA LEU A 101 -9.67 2.30 12.24
C LEU A 101 -9.87 3.08 13.54
#